data_AF-A0A7V1LTU7-F1
#
_entry.id   AF-A0A7V1LTU7-F1
#
_cell.length_a   1.000
_cell.length_b   1.000
_cell.length_c   1.000
_cell.angle_alpha   90.00
_cell.angle_beta   90.00
_cell.angle_gamma   90.00
#
_symmetry.space_group_name_H-M   'P 1'
#
loop_
_entity.id
_entity.type
_entity.pdbx_description
1 polymer ?
#
loop_
_entity_poly.entity_id
_entity_poly.type
_entity_poly.pdbx_seq_one_letter_code
_entity_poly.pdbx_strand_id
1 'polypeptide(L)' 'MLPETILKKYYKSDSFRGLQKEILDTIINKKRHCLVLMPTGGGKSLCYQIPALYFDKGTIVISP' A
#
# COMPACT_ATOMS: atom_id res chain seq x y z
N MET A 1 12.34 0.47 -4.66
CA MET A 1 11.69 -0.35 -5.72
C MET A 1 10.33 0.26 -6.05
N LEU A 2 9.90 0.33 -7.31
CA LEU A 2 8.58 0.92 -7.65
C LEU A 2 7.43 0.09 -7.03
N PRO A 3 6.30 0.72 -6.65
CA PRO A 3 5.15 0.02 -6.06
C PRO A 3 4.65 -1.17 -6.91
N GLU A 4 4.62 -1.02 -8.23
CA GLU A 4 4.21 -2.07 -9.18
C GLU A 4 5.19 -3.25 -9.16
N THR A 5 6.48 -2.98 -9.02
CA THR A 5 7.49 -4.04 -8.91
C THR A 5 7.37 -4.79 -7.58
N ILE A 6 7.09 -4.07 -6.48
CA ILE A 6 6.81 -4.67 -5.16
C ILE A 6 5.56 -5.56 -5.26
N LEU A 7 4.49 -5.05 -5.86
CA LEU A 7 3.24 -5.77 -6.06
C LEU A 7 3.46 -7.08 -6.82
N LYS A 8 4.15 -7.02 -7.96
CA LYS A 8 4.43 -8.20 -8.78
C LYS A 8 5.32 -9.20 -8.05
N LYS A 9 6.40 -8.72 -7.42
CA LYS A 9 7.40 -9.57 -6.75
C LYS A 9 6.83 -10.30 -5.53
N TYR A 10 6.12 -9.60 -4.66
CA TYR A 10 5.71 -10.14 -3.36
C TYR A 10 4.25 -10.62 -3.31
N TYR A 11 3.38 -10.06 -4.16
CA TYR A 11 1.95 -10.37 -4.13
C TYR A 11 1.44 -11.07 -5.40
N LYS A 12 2.33 -11.32 -6.38
CA LYS A 12 2.01 -12.02 -7.63
C LYS A 12 0.79 -11.42 -8.36
N SER A 13 0.58 -10.11 -8.22
CA SER A 13 -0.48 -9.37 -8.89
C SER A 13 0.12 -8.41 -9.91
N ASP A 14 -0.45 -8.37 -11.11
CA ASP A 14 0.02 -7.48 -12.17
C ASP A 14 -0.55 -6.05 -12.05
N SER A 15 -1.63 -5.85 -11.28
CA SER A 15 -2.26 -4.55 -11.11
C SER A 15 -2.85 -4.34 -9.72
N PHE A 16 -2.93 -3.06 -9.33
CA PHE A 16 -3.66 -2.62 -8.16
C PHE A 16 -5.17 -2.69 -8.40
N ARG A 17 -5.93 -3.03 -7.36
CA ARG A 17 -7.39 -3.13 -7.41
C ARG A 17 -8.05 -1.93 -6.75
N GLY A 18 -9.17 -1.48 -7.31
CA GLY A 18 -9.97 -0.38 -6.76
C GLY A 18 -9.12 0.85 -6.42
N LEU A 19 -9.25 1.34 -5.19
CA LEU A 19 -8.59 2.56 -4.73
C LEU A 19 -7.12 2.38 -4.31
N GLN A 20 -6.56 1.17 -4.39
CA GLN A 20 -5.20 0.89 -3.89
C GLN A 20 -4.15 1.80 -4.51
N LYS A 21 -4.20 2.03 -5.83
CA LYS A 21 -3.23 2.88 -6.53
C LYS A 21 -3.31 4.33 -6.05
N GLU A 22 -4.51 4.85 -5.87
CA GLU A 22 -4.73 6.22 -5.39
C GLU A 22 -4.29 6.42 -3.94
N ILE A 23 -4.55 5.43 -3.08
CA ILE A 23 -4.10 5.42 -1.69
C ILE A 23 -2.57 5.41 -1.62
N LEU A 24 -1.92 4.54 -2.42
CA LEU A 24 -0.46 4.46 -2.47
C LEU A 24 0.15 5.76 -3.01
N ASP A 25 -0.41 6.36 -4.05
CA ASP A 25 0.02 7.67 -4.56
C ASP A 25 -0.08 8.77 -3.49
N THR A 26 -1.16 8.74 -2.70
CA THR A 26 -1.38 9.67 -1.58
C THR A 26 -0.31 9.55 -0.51
N ILE A 27 0.08 8.32 -0.16
CA ILE A 27 1.08 8.05 0.89
C ILE A 27 2.50 8.29 0.38
N ILE A 28 2.83 7.76 -0.81
CA ILE A 28 4.20 7.68 -1.31
C ILE A 28 4.62 8.98 -2.01
N ASN A 29 3.84 9.42 -3.00
CA ASN A 29 4.21 10.57 -3.84
C ASN A 29 3.78 11.89 -3.18
N LYS A 30 2.53 11.95 -2.73
CA LYS A 30 1.97 13.17 -2.10
C LYS A 30 2.38 13.33 -0.64
N LYS A 31 2.87 12.28 0.02
CA LYS A 31 3.31 12.28 1.42
C LYS A 31 2.24 12.83 2.39
N ARG A 32 0.99 12.41 2.22
CA ARG A 32 -0.14 12.83 3.07
C ARG A 32 -0.70 11.69 3.90
N HIS A 33 -1.28 12.05 5.05
CA HIS A 33 -2.14 11.16 5.81
C HIS A 33 -3.45 10.89 5.06
N CYS A 34 -3.99 9.68 5.21
CA CYS A 34 -5.27 9.30 4.62
C CYS A 34 -6.06 8.37 5.55
N LEU A 35 -7.39 8.50 5.50
CA LEU A 35 -8.32 7.56 6.11
C LEU A 35 -8.80 6.59 5.01
N VAL A 36 -8.57 5.30 5.22
CA VAL A 36 -8.91 4.26 4.24
C VAL A 36 -10.10 3.46 4.73
N LEU A 37 -11.25 3.61 4.08
CA LEU A 37 -12.45 2.82 4.34
C LEU A 37 -12.63 1.79 3.21
N MET A 38 -12.33 0.52 3.51
CA MET A 38 -12.46 -0.58 2.56
C MET A 38 -13.05 -1.82 3.24
N PRO A 39 -13.90 -2.59 2.54
CA PRO A 39 -14.46 -3.82 3.09
C PRO A 39 -13.38 -4.87 3.39
N THR A 40 -13.74 -5.88 4.16
CA THR A 40 -12.91 -7.10 4.30
C THR A 40 -12.71 -7.75 2.93
N GLY A 41 -11.52 -8.26 2.65
CA GLY A 41 -11.14 -8.76 1.31
C GLY A 41 -10.81 -7.69 0.27
N GLY A 42 -11.10 -6.41 0.54
CA GLY A 42 -10.80 -5.29 -0.37
C GLY A 42 -9.32 -4.98 -0.58
N GLY A 43 -8.43 -5.64 0.16
CA GLY A 43 -6.98 -5.46 -0.01
C GLY A 43 -6.41 -4.22 0.67
N LYS A 44 -7.03 -3.72 1.75
CA LYS A 44 -6.52 -2.62 2.58
C LYS A 44 -5.11 -2.85 3.15
N SER A 45 -4.73 -4.10 3.43
CA SER A 45 -3.41 -4.39 3.99
C SER A 45 -2.24 -4.03 3.07
N LEU A 46 -2.43 -4.19 1.76
CA LEU A 46 -1.46 -3.75 0.75
C LEU A 46 -1.15 -2.26 0.86
N CYS A 47 -2.12 -1.44 1.27
CA CYS A 47 -1.98 0.00 1.36
C CYS A 47 -1.05 0.48 2.48
N TYR A 48 -0.69 -0.37 3.45
CA TYR A 48 0.37 -0.07 4.42
C TYR A 48 1.61 -0.98 4.27
N GLN A 49 1.45 -2.19 3.72
CA GLN A 49 2.58 -3.10 3.49
C GLN A 49 3.47 -2.68 2.33
N ILE A 50 2.92 -2.15 1.23
CA ILE A 50 3.74 -1.66 0.11
C ILE A 50 4.55 -0.43 0.51
N PRO A 51 3.99 0.59 1.17
CA PRO A 51 4.79 1.70 1.70
C PRO A 51 5.92 1.22 2.62
N ALA A 52 5.68 0.20 3.46
CA ALA A 52 6.69 -0.38 4.33
C ALA A 52 7.88 -1.01 3.58
N LEU A 53 7.66 -1.51 2.37
CA LEU A 53 8.72 -2.05 1.50
C LEU A 53 9.31 -0.99 0.56
N TYR A 54 8.60 0.12 0.37
CA TYR A 54 9.02 1.22 -0.51
C TYR A 54 10.00 2.17 0.19
N PHE A 55 9.72 2.51 1.45
CA PHE A 55 10.57 3.41 2.23
C PHE A 55 11.72 2.63 2.89
N ASP A 56 12.90 3.27 2.99
CA ASP A 56 14.07 2.66 3.63
C ASP A 56 13.96 2.54 5.16
N LYS A 57 12.95 3.20 5.77
CA LYS A 57 12.70 3.15 7.21
C LYS A 57 11.65 2.09 7.55
N GLY A 58 11.74 1.55 8.77
CA GLY A 58 10.72 0.63 9.30
C GLY A 58 9.33 1.26 9.38
N THR A 59 8.30 0.41 9.30
CA THR A 59 6.89 0.79 9.47
C THR A 59 6.32 0.14 10.72
N ILE A 60 5.57 0.92 11.51
CA ILE A 60 4.84 0.42 12.68
C ILE A 60 3.38 0.21 12.28
N VAL A 61 2.88 -1.00 12.49
CA VAL A 61 1.46 -1.34 12.35
C VAL A 61 0.90 -1.60 13.73
N ILE A 62 -0.09 -0.82 14.13
CA ILE A 62 -0.77 -0.94 15.42
C ILE A 62 -2.10 -1.65 15.17
N SER A 63 -2.27 -2.82 15.76
CA SER A 63 -3.52 -3.59 15.78
C SER A 63 -3.83 -3.96 17.23
N PRO A 64 -5.10 -3.94 17.66
CA PRO A 64 -5.53 -4.73 18.81
C PRO A 64 -5.21 -6.22 18.61
#